data_AF-A0A699YFT1-F1
#
_entry.id   AF-A0A699YFT1-F1
#
_cell.length_a   1.000
_cell.length_b   1.000
_cell.length_c   1.000
_cell.angle_alpha   90.00
_cell.angle_beta   90.00
_cell.angle_gamma   90.00
#
_symmetry.space_group_name_H-M   'P 1'
#
loop_
_entity.id
_entity.type
_entity.pdbx_description
1 polymer ?
#
loop_
_entity_poly.entity_id
_entity_poly.type
_entity_poly.pdbx_seq_one_letter_code
_entity_poly.pdbx_strand_id
1 'polypeptide(L)'
;VGAVEVDHAYWGRPEQQPERGARDTPGFRPVFVISAQSPGADIVGEAVSAMIAISFVLSKNGVQSDWPLAGQLQKRARQLLAFAEAAPGTWAPPYGTNAYPSSAYIDELILAQLWRCRLDMATSSTTALPTSCRVALDK
;
A
#
# COMPACT_ATOMS: atom_id res chain seq x y z
N VAL A 1 11.19 1.78 7.99
CA VAL A 1 10.59 2.80 8.87
C VAL A 1 11.70 3.45 9.67
N GLY A 2 11.81 4.77 9.60
CA GLY A 2 12.91 5.55 10.16
C GLY A 2 12.95 6.95 9.53
N ALA A 3 13.69 7.88 10.13
CA ALA A 3 13.91 9.20 9.56
C ALA A 3 15.07 9.14 8.57
N VAL A 4 14.88 9.65 7.36
CA VAL A 4 15.85 9.56 6.25
C VAL A 4 17.20 10.16 6.66
N GLU A 5 17.19 11.31 7.30
CA GLU A 5 18.40 12.04 7.72
C GLU A 5 19.23 11.24 8.74
N VAL A 6 18.57 10.59 9.70
CA VAL A 6 19.22 9.82 10.76
C VAL A 6 19.68 8.46 10.24
N ASP A 7 18.88 7.84 9.38
CA ASP A 7 19.19 6.54 8.80
C ASP A 7 20.35 6.62 7.80
N HIS A 8 20.32 7.59 6.89
CA HIS A 8 21.36 7.76 5.87
C HIS A 8 22.68 8.34 6.44
N ALA A 9 22.65 8.96 7.62
CA ALA A 9 23.86 9.37 8.34
C ALA A 9 24.55 8.20 9.06
N TYR A 10 23.87 7.06 9.22
CA TYR A 10 24.43 5.88 9.87
C TYR A 10 25.10 4.97 8.82
N TRP A 11 26.37 4.64 9.06
CA TRP A 11 27.08 3.61 8.30
C TRP A 11 27.50 2.48 9.21
N GLY A 12 26.88 1.32 9.04
CA GLY A 12 27.15 0.15 9.87
C GLY A 12 26.13 -0.95 9.62
N ARG A 13 26.21 -2.01 10.42
CA ARG A 13 25.27 -3.11 10.33
C ARG A 13 23.92 -2.69 10.94
N PRO A 14 22.78 -3.04 10.36
CA PRO A 14 21.47 -2.60 10.85
C PRO A 14 21.22 -3.03 12.30
N GLU A 15 21.71 -4.20 12.73
CA GLU A 15 21.61 -4.68 14.12
C GLU A 15 22.46 -3.89 15.13
N GLN A 16 23.31 -2.99 14.65
CA GLN A 16 24.15 -2.11 15.47
C GLN A 16 23.75 -0.64 15.35
N GLN A 17 22.70 -0.32 14.60
CA GLN A 17 22.18 1.04 14.55
C GLN A 17 21.60 1.38 15.93
N PRO A 18 21.96 2.53 16.53
CA PRO A 18 21.31 2.97 17.75
C PRO A 18 19.80 3.00 17.56
N GLU A 19 19.04 2.71 18.62
CA GLU A 19 17.58 2.77 18.63
C GLU A 19 17.10 3.68 19.76
N ARG A 20 15.82 4.08 19.71
CA ARG A 20 15.13 4.84 20.76
C ARG A 20 15.73 6.23 21.02
N GLY A 21 16.47 6.76 20.05
CA GLY A 21 16.92 8.15 20.08
C GLY A 21 15.74 9.12 20.07
N ALA A 22 15.91 10.27 20.74
CA ALA A 22 15.00 11.40 20.60
C ALA A 22 15.06 11.97 19.18
N ARG A 23 14.09 12.84 18.81
CA ARG A 23 14.09 13.50 17.50
C ARG A 23 15.45 14.14 17.21
N ASP A 24 15.95 13.94 15.99
CA ASP A 24 17.22 14.46 15.47
C ASP A 24 18.48 13.95 16.18
N THR A 25 18.38 12.84 16.91
CA THR A 25 19.54 12.15 17.52
C THR A 25 19.77 10.78 16.88
N PRO A 26 20.99 10.20 16.99
CA PRO A 26 21.24 8.83 16.57
C PRO A 26 20.20 7.87 17.15
N GLY A 27 19.60 7.07 16.26
CA GLY A 27 18.57 6.10 16.62
C GLY A 27 17.15 6.62 16.71
N PHE A 28 16.90 7.86 16.27
CA PHE A 28 15.55 8.34 15.99
C PHE A 28 14.93 7.58 14.79
N ARG A 29 14.01 6.66 15.08
CA ARG A 29 13.34 5.83 14.07
C ARG A 29 11.81 6.01 14.15
N PRO A 30 11.26 7.17 13.74
CA PRO A 30 9.83 7.44 13.81
C PRO A 30 9.02 6.54 12.87
N VAL A 31 7.77 6.30 13.26
CA VAL A 31 6.75 5.68 12.41
C VAL A 31 5.78 6.77 11.96
N PHE A 32 5.64 6.96 10.67
CA PHE A 32 4.63 7.83 10.08
C PHE A 32 3.46 6.98 9.55
N VAL A 33 2.26 7.52 9.64
CA VAL A 33 1.02 6.80 9.30
C VAL A 33 0.19 7.66 8.35
N ILE A 34 -0.27 7.04 7.27
CA ILE A 34 -1.23 7.64 6.33
C ILE A 34 -2.59 7.73 7.02
N SER A 35 -3.21 8.89 6.96
CA SER A 35 -4.51 9.18 7.56
C SER A 35 -5.31 10.13 6.67
N ALA A 36 -6.57 10.42 7.05
CA ALA A 36 -7.36 11.42 6.33
C ALA A 36 -6.75 12.84 6.39
N GLN A 37 -5.93 13.13 7.40
CA GLN A 37 -5.23 14.41 7.56
C GLN A 37 -3.81 14.42 6.96
N SER A 38 -3.30 13.24 6.62
CA SER A 38 -2.00 13.04 5.97
C SER A 38 -2.19 11.99 4.86
N PRO A 39 -2.78 12.39 3.72
CA PRO A 39 -3.16 11.46 2.67
C PRO A 39 -1.93 10.80 2.02
N GLY A 40 -2.16 9.74 1.27
CA GLY A 40 -1.12 8.90 0.66
C GLY A 40 -1.74 7.81 -0.22
N ALA A 41 -2.69 8.22 -1.06
CA ALA A 41 -3.43 7.34 -1.95
C ALA A 41 -2.53 6.65 -3.00
N ASP A 42 -1.39 7.26 -3.33
CA ASP A 42 -0.30 6.66 -4.11
C ASP A 42 0.21 5.37 -3.44
N ILE A 43 0.71 5.49 -2.21
CA ILE A 43 1.25 4.36 -1.44
C ILE A 43 0.16 3.33 -1.13
N VAL A 44 -1.04 3.79 -0.76
CA VAL A 44 -2.15 2.88 -0.45
C VAL A 44 -2.63 2.14 -1.71
N GLY A 45 -2.72 2.81 -2.85
CA GLY A 45 -3.11 2.21 -4.13
C GLY A 45 -2.14 1.10 -4.55
N GLU A 46 -0.83 1.34 -4.44
CA GLU A 46 0.17 0.32 -4.74
C GLU A 46 0.11 -0.85 -3.75
N ALA A 47 -0.09 -0.59 -2.46
CA ALA A 47 -0.27 -1.64 -1.46
C ALA A 47 -1.52 -2.50 -1.73
N VAL A 48 -2.64 -1.88 -2.14
CA VAL A 48 -3.86 -2.60 -2.54
C VAL A 48 -3.57 -3.51 -3.74
N SER A 49 -2.91 -2.98 -4.76
CA SER A 49 -2.53 -3.72 -5.97
C SER A 49 -1.68 -4.95 -5.62
N ALA A 50 -0.66 -4.76 -4.78
CA ALA A 50 0.21 -5.84 -4.31
C ALA A 50 -0.56 -6.89 -3.49
N MET A 51 -1.43 -6.48 -2.56
CA MET A 51 -2.23 -7.42 -1.76
C MET A 51 -3.13 -8.30 -2.64
N ILE A 52 -3.78 -7.71 -3.65
CA ILE A 52 -4.63 -8.47 -4.57
C ILE A 52 -3.77 -9.41 -5.43
N ALA A 53 -2.67 -8.93 -5.99
CA ALA A 53 -1.77 -9.74 -6.81
C ALA A 53 -1.21 -10.94 -6.03
N ILE A 54 -0.76 -10.74 -4.78
CA ILE A 54 -0.28 -11.81 -3.90
C ILE A 54 -1.42 -12.78 -3.58
N SER A 55 -2.64 -12.28 -3.32
CA SER A 55 -3.78 -13.16 -3.03
C SER A 55 -4.06 -14.14 -4.17
N PHE A 56 -3.85 -13.74 -5.43
CA PHE A 56 -3.98 -14.65 -6.57
C PHE A 56 -2.92 -15.76 -6.58
N VAL A 57 -1.71 -15.48 -6.12
CA VAL A 57 -0.65 -16.49 -6.00
C VAL A 57 -1.02 -17.49 -4.90
N LEU A 58 -1.46 -16.99 -3.75
CA LEU A 58 -1.82 -17.79 -2.59
C LEU A 58 -3.10 -18.62 -2.80
N SER A 59 -4.01 -18.17 -3.67
CA SER A 59 -5.20 -18.92 -4.11
C SER A 59 -4.93 -19.97 -5.19
N LYS A 60 -3.66 -20.32 -5.48
CA LYS A 60 -3.34 -21.46 -6.35
C LYS A 60 -3.04 -22.70 -5.51
N ASN A 61 -3.46 -23.85 -6.01
CA ASN A 61 -3.03 -25.13 -5.45
C ASN A 61 -1.52 -25.28 -5.64
N GLY A 62 -0.79 -25.69 -4.59
CA GLY A 62 0.66 -25.90 -4.64
C GLY A 62 1.36 -25.51 -3.35
N VAL A 63 2.70 -25.51 -3.37
CA VAL A 63 3.54 -25.23 -2.18
C VAL A 63 3.35 -23.81 -1.62
N GLN A 64 2.94 -22.87 -2.48
CA GLN A 64 2.69 -21.47 -2.10
C GLN A 64 1.22 -21.23 -1.67
N SER A 65 0.41 -22.28 -1.56
CA SER A 65 -1.02 -22.13 -1.28
C SER A 65 -1.27 -21.70 0.16
N ASP A 66 -2.03 -20.61 0.33
CA ASP A 66 -2.54 -20.16 1.62
C ASP A 66 -3.87 -19.41 1.40
N TRP A 67 -4.95 -20.19 1.26
CA TRP A 67 -6.28 -19.65 1.03
C TRP A 67 -6.77 -18.72 2.16
N PRO A 68 -6.57 -19.04 3.46
CA PRO A 68 -6.91 -18.12 4.54
C PRO A 68 -6.21 -16.76 4.43
N LEU A 69 -4.91 -16.72 4.15
CA LEU A 69 -4.17 -15.47 3.98
C LEU A 69 -4.62 -14.72 2.72
N ALA A 70 -4.86 -15.43 1.61
CA ALA A 70 -5.40 -14.83 0.39
C ALA A 70 -6.71 -14.08 0.66
N GLY A 71 -7.65 -14.71 1.38
CA GLY A 71 -8.92 -14.09 1.76
C GLY A 71 -8.74 -12.86 2.67
N GLN A 72 -7.78 -12.90 3.60
CA GLN A 72 -7.45 -11.76 4.46
C GLN A 72 -6.88 -10.59 3.66
N LEU A 73 -5.96 -10.84 2.73
CA LEU A 73 -5.39 -9.82 1.85
C LEU A 73 -6.46 -9.17 0.97
N GLN A 74 -7.34 -9.96 0.36
CA GLN A 74 -8.46 -9.44 -0.45
C GLN A 74 -9.42 -8.57 0.37
N LYS A 75 -9.75 -9.00 1.60
CA LYS A 75 -10.58 -8.21 2.51
C LYS A 75 -9.88 -6.89 2.86
N ARG A 76 -8.59 -6.93 3.18
CA ARG A 76 -7.83 -5.73 3.56
C ARG A 76 -7.65 -4.77 2.38
N ALA A 77 -7.40 -5.30 1.19
CA ALA A 77 -7.29 -4.53 -0.04
C ALA A 77 -8.56 -3.73 -0.33
N ARG A 78 -9.76 -4.33 -0.17
CA ARG A 78 -11.03 -3.61 -0.32
C ARG A 78 -11.20 -2.47 0.69
N GLN A 79 -10.79 -2.68 1.95
CA GLN A 79 -10.85 -1.65 2.99
C GLN A 79 -9.88 -0.49 2.71
N LEU A 80 -8.66 -0.82 2.29
CA LEU A 80 -7.63 0.17 1.97
C LEU A 80 -7.96 0.96 0.70
N LEU A 81 -8.53 0.33 -0.32
CA LEU A 81 -8.97 1.02 -1.53
C LEU A 81 -10.06 2.05 -1.20
N ALA A 82 -11.08 1.65 -0.41
CA ALA A 82 -12.12 2.58 0.03
C ALA A 82 -11.54 3.74 0.85
N PHE A 83 -10.52 3.48 1.68
CA PHE A 83 -9.80 4.53 2.40
C PHE A 83 -9.06 5.49 1.45
N ALA A 84 -8.35 4.97 0.44
CA ALA A 84 -7.60 5.79 -0.52
C ALA A 84 -8.53 6.63 -1.41
N GLU A 85 -9.69 6.09 -1.79
CA GLU A 85 -10.75 6.83 -2.50
C GLU A 85 -11.33 7.96 -1.64
N ALA A 86 -11.46 7.75 -0.33
CA ALA A 86 -12.00 8.74 0.62
C ALA A 86 -10.95 9.77 1.09
N ALA A 87 -9.66 9.46 1.00
CA ALA A 87 -8.54 10.32 1.40
C ALA A 87 -7.53 10.48 0.24
N PRO A 88 -7.94 11.14 -0.87
CA PRO A 88 -7.08 11.33 -2.02
C PRO A 88 -5.89 12.25 -1.72
N GLY A 89 -4.76 12.01 -2.38
CA GLY A 89 -3.56 12.82 -2.27
C GLY A 89 -2.29 11.98 -2.32
N THR A 90 -1.17 12.60 -2.67
CA THR A 90 0.15 11.98 -2.60
C THR A 90 0.68 12.00 -1.17
N TRP A 91 1.51 11.03 -0.84
CA TRP A 91 2.15 10.95 0.46
C TRP A 91 3.24 12.02 0.63
N ALA A 92 3.21 12.67 1.78
CA ALA A 92 4.33 13.45 2.29
C ALA A 92 4.56 13.08 3.77
N PRO A 93 5.80 12.79 4.18
CA PRO A 93 6.08 12.53 5.59
C PRO A 93 5.80 13.81 6.42
N PRO A 94 5.19 13.70 7.61
CA PRO A 94 4.95 14.85 8.50
C PRO A 94 6.22 15.57 8.96
N TYR A 95 7.37 14.90 8.82
CA TYR A 95 8.68 15.39 9.23
C TYR A 95 9.78 14.75 8.38
N GLY A 96 10.82 15.53 8.08
CA GLY A 96 12.00 15.06 7.35
C GLY A 96 11.79 15.00 5.83
N THR A 97 12.80 14.45 5.17
CA THR A 97 12.89 14.36 3.71
C THR A 97 12.06 13.20 3.20
N ASN A 98 11.30 13.44 2.12
CA ASN A 98 10.72 12.34 1.37
C ASN A 98 11.76 11.76 0.40
N ALA A 99 12.27 10.56 0.69
CA ALA A 99 13.22 9.87 -0.19
C ALA A 99 12.58 9.40 -1.52
N TYR A 100 11.26 9.25 -1.55
CA TYR A 100 10.49 8.78 -2.71
C TYR A 100 9.31 9.71 -2.96
N PRO A 101 9.56 10.95 -3.45
CA PRO A 101 8.49 11.88 -3.76
C PRO A 101 7.64 11.33 -4.89
N SER A 102 6.32 11.34 -4.69
CA SER A 102 5.39 10.97 -5.76
C SER A 102 4.99 12.19 -6.59
N SER A 103 4.88 12.01 -7.90
CA SER A 103 4.39 13.02 -8.84
C SER A 103 2.86 13.08 -8.89
N ALA A 104 2.17 11.97 -8.64
CA ALA A 104 0.73 11.84 -8.73
C ALA A 104 0.25 10.61 -7.91
N TYR A 105 -1.06 10.52 -7.65
CA TYR A 105 -1.66 9.37 -6.98
C TYR A 105 -2.78 8.72 -7.82
N ILE A 106 -3.15 9.36 -8.92
CA ILE A 106 -4.34 8.99 -9.70
C ILE A 106 -4.08 7.68 -10.43
N ASP A 107 -2.88 7.50 -10.95
CA ASP A 107 -2.42 6.29 -11.62
C ASP A 107 -2.38 5.08 -10.68
N GLU A 108 -1.86 5.22 -9.45
CA GLU A 108 -1.91 4.13 -8.46
C GLU A 108 -3.35 3.80 -8.03
N LEU A 109 -4.23 4.81 -7.90
CA LEU A 109 -5.64 4.58 -7.61
C LEU A 109 -6.34 3.83 -8.76
N ILE A 110 -6.07 4.19 -10.02
CA ILE A 110 -6.63 3.50 -11.18
C ILE A 110 -6.08 2.06 -11.23
N LEU A 111 -4.78 1.87 -11.02
CA LEU A 111 -4.16 0.55 -10.96
C LEU A 111 -4.82 -0.33 -9.88
N ALA A 112 -5.05 0.21 -8.68
CA ALA A 112 -5.72 -0.50 -7.60
C ALA A 112 -7.17 -0.89 -7.94
N GLN A 113 -7.91 0.00 -8.60
CA GLN A 113 -9.27 -0.28 -9.07
C GLN A 113 -9.27 -1.36 -10.16
N LEU A 114 -8.29 -1.37 -11.08
CA LEU A 114 -8.13 -2.41 -12.10
C LEU A 114 -7.81 -3.77 -11.46
N TRP A 115 -6.96 -3.82 -10.44
CA TRP A 115 -6.72 -5.05 -9.68
C TRP A 115 -7.97 -5.54 -8.96
N ARG A 116 -8.76 -4.64 -8.37
CA ARG A 116 -10.06 -4.99 -7.77
C ARG A 116 -11.04 -5.52 -8.81
N CYS A 117 -11.14 -4.89 -9.98
CA CYS A 117 -11.93 -5.37 -11.10
C CYS A 117 -11.55 -6.82 -11.44
N ARG A 118 -10.25 -7.09 -11.61
CA ARG A 118 -9.74 -8.43 -11.88
C ARG A 118 -10.13 -9.45 -10.79
N LEU A 119 -10.04 -9.06 -9.52
CA LEU A 119 -10.43 -9.91 -8.40
C LEU A 119 -11.93 -10.25 -8.42
N ASP A 120 -12.78 -9.25 -8.63
CA ASP A 120 -14.23 -9.44 -8.67
C ASP A 120 -14.62 -10.28 -9.92
N MET A 121 -13.94 -10.12 -11.05
CA MET A 121 -14.13 -10.99 -12.22
C MET A 121 -13.77 -12.44 -11.92
N ALA A 122 -12.65 -12.70 -11.22
CA ALA A 122 -12.19 -14.04 -10.91
C ALA A 122 -13.08 -14.77 -9.89
N THR A 123 -13.88 -14.04 -9.11
CA THR A 123 -14.77 -14.58 -8.09
C THR A 123 -16.25 -14.54 -8.49
N SER A 124 -16.57 -13.90 -9.61
CA SER A 124 -17.93 -13.84 -10.17
C SER A 124 -18.36 -15.20 -10.70
N SER A 125 -19.61 -15.58 -10.42
CA SER A 125 -20.29 -16.73 -11.06
C SER A 125 -21.04 -16.34 -12.33
N THR A 126 -20.99 -15.07 -12.73
CA THR A 126 -21.70 -14.51 -13.90
C THR A 126 -20.73 -13.98 -14.95
N THR A 127 -21.19 -13.89 -16.20
CA THR A 127 -20.46 -13.29 -17.32
C THR A 127 -20.61 -11.76 -17.39
N ALA A 128 -21.42 -11.16 -16.53
CA ALA A 128 -21.62 -9.72 -16.50
C ALA A 128 -20.37 -9.00 -15.95
N LEU A 129 -20.05 -7.84 -16.52
CA LEU A 129 -18.91 -7.04 -16.08
C LEU A 129 -19.18 -6.46 -14.67
N PRO A 130 -18.34 -6.77 -13.66
CA PRO A 130 -18.50 -6.24 -12.31
C PRO A 130 -18.53 -4.72 -12.27
N THR A 131 -19.28 -4.15 -11.31
CA THR A 131 -19.34 -2.69 -11.12
C THR A 131 -17.96 -2.08 -10.86
N SER A 132 -17.07 -2.81 -10.16
CA SER A 132 -15.68 -2.39 -9.93
C SER A 132 -14.89 -2.18 -11.22
N CYS A 133 -15.19 -2.93 -12.29
CA CYS A 133 -14.58 -2.74 -13.59
C CYS A 133 -15.06 -1.49 -14.31
N ARG A 134 -16.35 -1.15 -14.20
CA ARG A 134 -16.87 0.11 -14.77
C ARG A 134 -16.25 1.31 -14.06
N VAL A 135 -16.22 1.27 -12.73
CA VAL A 135 -15.56 2.29 -11.89
C VAL A 135 -14.10 2.50 -12.30
N ALA A 136 -13.36 1.42 -12.59
CA ALA A 136 -11.98 1.52 -13.04
C ALA A 136 -11.81 2.10 -14.46
N LEU A 137 -12.80 1.93 -15.34
CA LEU A 137 -12.76 2.39 -16.74
C LEU A 137 -13.25 3.83 -16.93
N ASP A 138 -14.05 4.35 -15.98
CA ASP A 138 -14.64 5.70 -16.03
C ASP A 138 -13.73 6.77 -15.39
N LYS A 139 -12.48 6.43 -15.04
CA LYS A 139 -11.48 7.30 -14.39
C LYS A 139 -10.37 7.67 -15.35
#